data_AF-A0A553NWE6-F1
#
_entry.id   AF-A0A553NWE6-F1
#
_cell.length_a   1.000
_cell.length_b   1.000
_cell.length_c   1.000
_cell.angle_alpha   90.00
_cell.angle_beta   90.00
_cell.angle_gamma   90.00
#
_symmetry.space_group_name_H-M   'P 1'
#
loop_
_entity.id
_entity.type
_entity.pdbx_description
1 polymer ?
#
loop_
_entity_poly.entity_id
_entity_poly.type
_entity_poly.pdbx_seq_one_letter_code
_entity_poly.pdbx_strand_id
1 'polypeptide(L)'
;MITFKKQMALSCRYSTGGGNPRLMYAPVKEEEEWDKPLIIRYHDIVSDREIEILKKISAPNLSRAEVFSKERVSKYRTAQSVFLTEDYPVVADINQRIADITGLSMDSAEDLQMSDVEKGGATAFTTIGVAVKPKKGSAVFWYNLHKNGQVDMKTLHAGCPV
;
A
#
# COMPACT_ATOMS: atom_id res chain seq x y z
N MET A 1 -13.18 5.00 -27.02
CA MET A 1 -12.40 5.21 -25.78
C MET A 1 -13.36 5.59 -24.67
N ILE A 2 -13.53 4.75 -23.66
CA ILE A 2 -14.31 5.10 -22.47
C ILE A 2 -13.38 5.92 -21.58
N THR A 3 -13.59 7.24 -21.51
CA THR A 3 -12.86 8.10 -20.58
C THR A 3 -13.57 8.01 -19.22
N PHE A 4 -12.92 7.40 -18.23
CA PHE A 4 -13.43 7.37 -16.86
C PHE A 4 -13.28 8.78 -16.27
N LYS A 5 -14.42 9.45 -16.01
CA LYS A 5 -14.43 10.73 -15.30
C LYS A 5 -14.65 10.49 -13.82
N LYS A 6 -13.83 11.13 -12.99
CA LYS A 6 -14.01 11.23 -11.54
C LYS A 6 -15.42 11.78 -11.26
N GLN A 7 -16.20 11.09 -10.45
CA GLN A 7 -17.60 11.43 -10.21
C GLN A 7 -17.76 12.41 -9.02
N MET A 8 -16.81 12.46 -8.09
CA MET A 8 -16.88 13.28 -6.87
C MET A 8 -15.69 14.24 -6.66
N ALA A 9 -15.95 15.33 -5.91
CA ALA A 9 -14.92 16.24 -5.43
C ALA A 9 -14.10 15.57 -4.31
N LEU A 10 -12.77 15.69 -4.39
CA LEU A 10 -11.82 15.14 -3.42
C LEU A 10 -12.20 15.51 -1.98
N SER A 11 -12.30 14.52 -1.10
CA SER A 11 -12.56 14.73 0.34
C SER A 11 -11.41 14.17 1.17
N CYS A 12 -10.88 15.00 2.06
CA CYS A 12 -10.03 14.56 3.17
C CYS A 12 -10.90 14.48 4.43
N ARG A 13 -10.68 13.46 5.26
CA ARG A 13 -11.40 13.27 6.52
C ARG A 13 -10.50 12.65 7.59
N TYR A 14 -10.93 12.82 8.84
CA TYR A 14 -10.45 12.02 9.95
C TYR A 14 -11.40 10.83 10.12
N SER A 15 -10.86 9.62 9.98
CA SER A 15 -11.62 8.37 9.98
C SER A 15 -11.36 7.57 11.24
N THR A 16 -12.41 6.98 11.81
CA THR A 16 -12.33 6.14 13.01
C THR A 16 -12.21 4.65 12.67
N GLY A 17 -11.96 4.28 11.41
CA GLY A 17 -11.83 2.89 10.98
C GLY A 17 -13.08 2.05 11.29
N GLY A 18 -14.27 2.62 11.08
CA GLY A 18 -15.54 1.95 11.41
C GLY A 18 -15.87 1.91 12.90
N GLY A 19 -15.30 2.83 13.72
CA GLY A 19 -15.52 2.87 15.16
C GLY A 19 -14.50 2.06 15.97
N ASN A 20 -13.32 1.81 15.40
CA ASN A 20 -12.22 1.16 16.11
C ASN A 20 -11.85 1.97 17.37
N PRO A 21 -11.82 1.36 18.57
CA PRO A 21 -11.58 2.08 19.83
C PRO A 21 -10.29 2.91 19.86
N ARG A 22 -9.22 2.45 19.20
CA ARG A 22 -7.95 3.20 19.15
C ARG A 22 -8.08 4.45 18.28
N LEU A 23 -8.76 4.32 17.14
CA LEU A 23 -8.98 5.40 16.18
C LEU A 23 -10.10 6.37 16.59
N MET A 24 -10.91 6.05 17.61
CA MET A 24 -11.82 7.03 18.22
C MET A 24 -11.07 8.14 18.95
N TYR A 25 -9.92 7.82 19.57
CA TYR A 25 -9.08 8.80 20.26
C TYR A 25 -8.03 9.43 19.35
N ALA A 26 -7.54 8.68 18.36
CA ALA A 26 -6.57 9.15 17.36
C ALA A 26 -7.01 8.77 15.94
N PRO A 27 -7.96 9.52 15.35
CA PRO A 27 -8.47 9.22 14.01
C PRO A 27 -7.37 9.24 12.94
N VAL A 28 -7.45 8.32 11.98
CA VAL A 28 -6.53 8.29 10.84
C VAL A 28 -6.88 9.38 9.83
N LYS A 29 -5.86 10.00 9.24
CA LYS A 29 -6.01 10.96 8.14
C LYS A 29 -6.25 10.20 6.84
N GLU A 30 -7.42 10.37 6.25
CA GLU A 30 -7.88 9.65 5.06
C GLU A 30 -8.17 10.63 3.92
N GLU A 31 -7.66 10.35 2.73
CA GLU A 31 -7.88 11.13 1.50
C GLU A 31 -8.33 10.21 0.37
N GLU A 32 -9.43 10.57 -0.29
CA GLU A 32 -9.93 9.81 -1.45
C GLU A 32 -9.17 10.21 -2.73
N GLU A 33 -8.13 9.48 -3.12
CA GLU A 33 -7.40 9.71 -4.37
C GLU A 33 -8.31 9.49 -5.61
N TRP A 34 -9.19 8.48 -5.54
CA TRP A 34 -10.16 8.16 -6.58
C TRP A 34 -11.45 7.58 -5.99
N ASP A 35 -12.57 7.83 -6.65
CA ASP A 35 -13.90 7.48 -6.15
C ASP A 35 -14.41 6.13 -6.66
N LYS A 36 -14.16 5.78 -7.93
CA LYS A 36 -14.60 4.51 -8.53
C LYS A 36 -13.56 3.92 -9.49
N PRO A 37 -12.79 2.90 -9.08
CA PRO A 37 -12.81 2.21 -7.79
C PRO A 37 -12.34 3.12 -6.65
N LEU A 38 -12.75 2.82 -5.41
CA LEU A 38 -12.31 3.61 -4.27
C LEU A 38 -10.81 3.38 -4.04
N ILE A 39 -10.02 4.44 -4.19
CA ILE A 39 -8.59 4.46 -3.89
C ILE A 39 -8.38 5.49 -2.77
N ILE A 40 -7.85 5.02 -1.65
CA ILE A 40 -7.67 5.80 -0.45
C ILE A 40 -6.18 5.98 -0.19
N ARG A 41 -5.76 7.20 0.12
CA ARG A 41 -4.50 7.46 0.77
C ARG A 41 -4.74 7.68 2.25
N TYR A 42 -4.08 6.88 3.08
CA TYR A 42 -3.91 7.22 4.48
C TYR A 42 -2.63 8.05 4.62
N HIS A 43 -2.63 9.05 5.50
CA HIS A 43 -1.43 9.86 5.80
C HIS A 43 -0.91 9.56 7.20
N ASP A 44 0.40 9.69 7.36
CA ASP A 44 1.11 9.55 8.64
C ASP A 44 0.86 8.21 9.36
N ILE A 45 0.66 7.13 8.60
CA ILE A 45 0.51 5.77 9.14
C ILE A 45 1.84 5.11 9.46
N VAL A 46 2.96 5.61 8.95
CA VAL A 46 4.29 5.15 9.37
C VAL A 46 5.12 6.36 9.73
N SER A 47 5.51 6.45 10.99
CA SER A 47 6.30 7.56 11.51
C SER A 47 7.73 7.52 10.99
N ASP A 48 8.40 8.66 11.01
CA ASP A 48 9.81 8.76 10.64
C ASP A 48 10.70 7.81 11.44
N ARG A 49 10.41 7.60 12.73
CA ARG A 49 11.13 6.66 13.58
C ARG A 49 10.96 5.21 13.11
N GLU A 50 9.74 4.80 12.80
CA GLU A 50 9.45 3.45 12.29
C GLU A 50 10.10 3.24 10.92
N ILE A 51 10.06 4.25 10.04
CA ILE A 51 10.75 4.21 8.74
C ILE A 51 12.25 3.96 8.92
N GLU A 52 12.92 4.68 9.82
CA GLU A 52 14.36 4.47 10.04
C GLU A 52 14.67 3.08 10.63
N ILE A 53 13.81 2.54 11.50
CA ILE A 53 13.94 1.18 12.01
C ILE A 53 13.79 0.17 10.86
N LEU A 54 12.74 0.30 10.05
CA LEU A 54 12.48 -0.55 8.89
C LEU A 54 13.66 -0.56 7.92
N LYS A 55 14.20 0.62 7.58
CA LYS A 55 15.38 0.75 6.72
C LYS A 55 16.62 0.07 7.32
N LYS A 56 16.82 0.18 8.63
CA LYS A 56 17.96 -0.42 9.32
C LYS A 56 17.89 -1.96 9.31
N ILE A 57 16.71 -2.54 9.50
CA ILE A 57 16.53 -4.00 9.49
C ILE A 57 16.46 -4.56 8.06
N SER A 58 15.99 -3.77 7.09
CA SER A 58 15.89 -4.21 5.69
C SER A 58 17.23 -4.18 4.97
N ALA A 59 18.01 -3.10 5.11
CA ALA A 59 19.24 -2.87 4.35
C ALA A 59 20.22 -4.05 4.29
N PRO A 60 20.55 -4.76 5.39
CA PRO A 60 21.48 -5.90 5.33
C PRO A 60 20.88 -7.15 4.68
N ASN A 61 19.55 -7.24 4.59
CA ASN A 61 18.81 -8.42 4.13
C ASN A 61 18.22 -8.24 2.72
N LEU A 62 18.50 -7.10 2.06
CA LEU A 62 18.06 -6.85 0.69
C LEU A 62 18.76 -7.82 -0.27
N SER A 63 18.00 -8.77 -0.79
CA SER A 63 18.42 -9.65 -1.87
C SER A 63 17.71 -9.30 -3.16
N ARG A 64 18.28 -9.66 -4.30
CA ARG A 64 17.65 -9.41 -5.61
C ARG A 64 16.38 -10.24 -5.69
N ALA A 65 15.24 -9.59 -6.01
CA ALA A 65 13.95 -10.27 -6.08
C ALA A 65 13.98 -11.41 -7.12
N GLU A 66 13.91 -12.66 -6.66
CA GLU A 66 13.78 -13.84 -7.50
C GLU A 66 12.31 -14.00 -7.93
N VAL A 67 12.06 -14.20 -9.22
CA VAL A 67 10.71 -14.48 -9.74
C VAL A 67 10.58 -16.00 -9.86
N PHE A 68 9.48 -16.57 -9.36
CA PHE A 68 9.06 -17.97 -9.64
C PHE A 68 8.64 -18.12 -11.12
N SER A 69 9.59 -17.99 -12.04
CA SER A 69 9.45 -18.32 -13.46
C SER A 69 10.77 -18.91 -13.95
N LYS A 70 10.73 -19.80 -14.93
CA LYS A 70 11.89 -20.55 -15.46
C LYS A 70 13.01 -19.65 -16.03
N GLU A 71 12.80 -18.33 -16.10
CA GLU A 71 13.81 -17.33 -16.40
C GLU A 71 14.32 -16.70 -15.10
N ARG A 72 15.55 -17.06 -14.72
CA ARG A 72 16.17 -16.79 -13.40
C ARG A 72 16.34 -15.31 -13.03
N VAL A 73 16.14 -14.37 -13.95
CA VAL A 73 16.26 -12.92 -13.68
C VAL A 73 15.34 -12.16 -14.64
N SER A 74 14.31 -11.50 -14.11
CA SER A 74 13.54 -10.52 -14.89
C SER A 74 14.43 -9.34 -15.24
N LYS A 75 14.53 -9.00 -16.54
CA LYS A 75 15.18 -7.75 -17.00
C LYS A 75 14.44 -6.49 -16.54
N TYR A 76 13.19 -6.63 -16.09
CA TYR A 76 12.31 -5.52 -15.70
C TYR A 76 12.26 -5.28 -14.18
N ARG A 77 12.60 -6.27 -13.34
CA ARG A 77 12.64 -6.10 -11.87
C ARG A 77 14.09 -5.96 -11.42
N THR A 78 14.58 -4.73 -11.45
CA THR A 78 15.91 -4.33 -10.92
C THR A 78 15.92 -4.15 -9.41
N ALA A 79 14.75 -3.99 -8.79
CA ALA A 79 14.60 -3.73 -7.36
C ALA A 79 15.01 -4.96 -6.51
N GLN A 80 15.79 -4.69 -5.46
CA GLN A 80 16.02 -5.63 -4.35
C GLN A 80 14.83 -5.56 -3.39
N SER A 81 14.48 -6.69 -2.78
CA SER A 81 13.38 -6.74 -1.82
C SER A 81 13.65 -7.72 -0.69
N VAL A 82 13.04 -7.45 0.46
CA VAL A 82 13.05 -8.34 1.61
C VAL A 82 11.65 -8.39 2.22
N PHE A 83 11.25 -9.56 2.72
CA PHE A 83 10.04 -9.72 3.51
C PHE A 83 10.40 -9.65 4.99
N LEU A 84 9.66 -8.85 5.75
CA LEU A 84 9.83 -8.68 7.19
C LEU A 84 8.64 -9.28 7.92
N THR A 85 8.92 -10.12 8.91
CA THR A 85 7.93 -10.82 9.73
C THR A 85 7.58 -10.01 11.00
N GLU A 86 6.52 -10.43 11.69
CA GLU A 86 6.09 -9.84 12.98
C GLU A 86 7.05 -10.11 14.15
N ASP A 87 8.11 -10.89 13.94
CA ASP A 87 9.20 -11.04 14.92
C ASP A 87 9.87 -9.70 15.26
N TYR A 88 9.78 -8.73 14.33
CA TYR A 88 10.16 -7.35 14.57
C TYR A 88 8.97 -6.57 15.14
N PRO A 89 9.04 -6.00 16.36
CA PRO A 89 7.91 -5.29 16.98
C PRO A 89 7.34 -4.16 16.12
N VAL A 90 8.19 -3.46 15.37
CA VAL A 90 7.74 -2.40 14.44
C VAL A 90 6.81 -2.93 13.34
N VAL A 91 7.01 -4.16 12.88
CA VAL A 91 6.16 -4.79 11.86
C VAL A 91 4.82 -5.17 12.47
N ALA A 92 4.83 -5.78 13.66
CA ALA A 92 3.61 -6.10 14.40
C ALA A 92 2.75 -4.86 14.71
N ASP A 93 3.38 -3.75 15.14
CA ASP A 93 2.69 -2.48 15.41
C ASP A 93 2.05 -1.90 14.13
N ILE A 94 2.74 -1.99 12.99
CA ILE A 94 2.21 -1.55 11.69
C ILE A 94 1.06 -2.46 11.23
N ASN A 95 1.19 -3.77 11.36
CA ASN A 95 0.13 -4.72 10.99
C ASN A 95 -1.14 -4.51 11.82
N GLN A 96 -1.01 -4.32 13.14
CA GLN A 96 -2.15 -3.98 14.00
C GLN A 96 -2.81 -2.66 13.57
N ARG A 97 -2.01 -1.65 13.18
CA ARG A 97 -2.51 -0.36 12.69
C ARG A 97 -3.25 -0.51 11.36
N ILE A 98 -2.75 -1.35 10.45
CA ILE A 98 -3.43 -1.68 9.18
C ILE A 98 -4.76 -2.36 9.46
N ALA A 99 -4.80 -3.34 10.37
CA ALA A 99 -6.03 -3.99 10.78
C ALA A 99 -7.04 -3.00 11.37
N ASP A 100 -6.59 -2.10 12.24
CA ASP A 100 -7.44 -1.09 12.88
C ASP A 100 -8.06 -0.12 11.86
N ILE A 101 -7.29 0.28 10.85
CA ILE A 101 -7.73 1.23 9.83
C ILE A 101 -8.66 0.58 8.82
N THR A 102 -8.31 -0.63 8.36
CA THR A 102 -9.03 -1.31 7.26
C THR A 102 -10.20 -2.16 7.74
N GLY A 103 -10.22 -2.53 9.02
CA GLY A 103 -11.17 -3.50 9.57
C GLY A 103 -10.96 -4.94 9.09
N LEU A 104 -9.81 -5.24 8.48
CA LEU A 104 -9.46 -6.56 7.95
C LEU A 104 -8.56 -7.32 8.93
N SER A 105 -8.68 -8.65 8.94
CA SER A 105 -7.76 -9.52 9.69
C SER A 105 -6.40 -9.60 8.98
N MET A 106 -5.34 -9.75 9.77
CA MET A 106 -3.98 -10.00 9.28
C MET A 106 -3.67 -11.48 9.08
N ASP A 107 -4.57 -12.40 9.44
CA ASP A 107 -4.31 -13.86 9.38
C ASP A 107 -3.94 -14.37 7.97
N SER A 108 -4.46 -13.71 6.93
CA SER A 108 -4.17 -14.03 5.53
C SER A 108 -3.25 -13.02 4.85
N ALA A 109 -2.67 -12.09 5.61
CA ALA A 109 -1.76 -11.08 5.07
C ALA A 109 -0.40 -11.73 4.76
N GLU A 110 0.22 -11.28 3.68
CA GLU A 110 1.64 -11.57 3.42
C GLU A 110 2.52 -10.75 4.38
N ASP A 111 3.76 -11.22 4.58
CA ASP A 111 4.78 -10.47 5.31
C ASP A 111 5.06 -9.10 4.66
N LEU A 112 5.52 -8.13 5.47
CA LEU A 112 5.77 -6.78 5.00
C LEU A 112 6.95 -6.75 4.02
N GLN A 113 6.66 -6.54 2.75
CA GLN A 113 7.69 -6.42 1.72
C GLN A 113 8.29 -5.00 1.69
N MET A 114 9.60 -4.93 1.87
CA MET A 114 10.40 -3.71 1.68
C MET A 114 11.16 -3.78 0.35
N SER A 115 11.24 -2.66 -0.35
CA SER A 115 12.03 -2.51 -1.57
C SER A 115 12.84 -1.22 -1.54
N ASP A 116 13.99 -1.22 -2.22
CA ASP A 116 14.81 -0.02 -2.39
C ASP A 116 14.36 0.76 -3.63
N VAL A 117 14.00 2.03 -3.44
CA VAL A 117 13.42 2.92 -4.46
C VAL A 117 13.91 4.34 -4.19
N GLU A 118 14.74 4.88 -5.10
CA GLU A 118 15.32 6.22 -4.94
C GLU A 118 14.38 7.33 -5.44
N LYS A 119 13.76 7.14 -6.61
CA LYS A 119 12.79 8.06 -7.24
C LYS A 119 11.70 7.28 -7.98
N GLY A 120 10.72 7.95 -8.58
CA GLY A 120 9.66 7.26 -9.32
C GLY A 120 8.74 6.40 -8.45
N GLY A 121 8.39 5.19 -8.92
CA GLY A 121 7.65 4.20 -8.11
C GLY A 121 6.16 4.49 -7.89
N ALA A 122 5.54 5.36 -8.69
CA ALA A 122 4.10 5.61 -8.61
C ALA A 122 3.28 4.34 -8.84
N THR A 123 2.20 4.16 -8.07
CA THR A 123 1.23 3.08 -8.31
C THR A 123 0.26 3.54 -9.38
N ALA A 124 0.37 2.97 -10.58
CA ALA A 124 -0.44 3.32 -11.73
C ALA A 124 -1.58 2.32 -11.92
N PHE A 125 -2.82 2.80 -11.87
CA PHE A 125 -4.04 2.05 -12.17
C PHE A 125 -4.35 2.22 -13.67
N THR A 126 -3.87 1.27 -14.47
CA THR A 126 -3.73 1.41 -15.93
C THR A 126 -5.07 1.48 -16.64
N THR A 127 -6.08 0.74 -16.17
CA THR A 127 -7.42 0.70 -16.77
C THR A 127 -8.16 2.05 -16.64
N ILE A 128 -7.92 2.79 -15.55
CA ILE A 128 -8.62 4.05 -15.25
C ILE A 128 -7.77 5.30 -15.51
N GLY A 129 -6.48 5.14 -15.82
CA GLY A 129 -5.57 6.24 -16.13
C GLY A 129 -5.19 7.10 -14.92
N VAL A 130 -5.14 6.50 -13.72
CA VAL A 130 -4.81 7.19 -12.46
C VAL A 130 -3.44 6.72 -11.98
N ALA A 131 -2.61 7.63 -11.48
CA ALA A 131 -1.32 7.30 -10.88
C ALA A 131 -1.17 7.98 -9.52
N VAL A 132 -0.93 7.19 -8.49
CA VAL A 132 -0.76 7.64 -7.12
C VAL A 132 0.73 7.70 -6.80
N LYS A 133 1.24 8.92 -6.55
CA LYS A 133 2.67 9.10 -6.27
C LYS A 133 3.01 8.62 -4.85
N PRO A 134 4.22 8.04 -4.63
CA PRO A 134 4.67 7.71 -3.29
C PRO A 134 4.80 8.98 -2.45
N LYS A 135 4.38 8.89 -1.20
CA LYS A 135 4.58 9.95 -0.20
C LYS A 135 5.05 9.28 1.10
N LYS A 136 6.16 9.78 1.65
CA LYS A 136 6.75 9.26 2.88
C LYS A 136 5.70 9.17 4.00
N GLY A 137 5.68 8.05 4.71
CA GLY A 137 4.76 7.79 5.82
C GLY A 137 3.29 7.57 5.43
N SER A 138 2.96 7.63 4.13
CA SER A 138 1.62 7.35 3.61
C SER A 138 1.48 5.92 3.10
N ALA A 139 0.25 5.44 3.03
CA ALA A 139 -0.12 4.17 2.42
C ALA A 139 -1.28 4.40 1.46
N VAL A 140 -1.31 3.63 0.38
CA VAL A 140 -2.40 3.63 -0.60
C VAL A 140 -3.16 2.31 -0.45
N PHE A 141 -4.48 2.39 -0.37
CA PHE A 141 -5.37 1.25 -0.13
C PHE A 141 -6.49 1.22 -1.16
N TRP A 142 -6.82 0.02 -1.64
CA TRP A 142 -7.93 -0.25 -2.55
C TRP A 142 -8.37 -1.72 -2.40
N TYR A 143 -9.54 -2.06 -2.92
CA TYR A 143 -10.03 -3.44 -2.97
C TYR A 143 -9.91 -4.01 -4.38
N ASN A 144 -9.23 -5.16 -4.53
CA ASN A 144 -9.15 -5.84 -5.83
C ASN A 144 -10.46 -6.54 -6.25
N LEU A 145 -11.39 -6.72 -5.31
CA LEU A 145 -12.63 -7.44 -5.50
C LEU A 145 -13.84 -6.55 -5.23
N HIS A 146 -14.89 -6.76 -6.01
CA HIS A 146 -16.23 -6.32 -5.67
C HIS A 146 -16.77 -7.09 -4.46
N LYS A 147 -17.83 -6.57 -3.82
CA LYS A 147 -18.47 -7.23 -2.67
C LYS A 147 -19.01 -8.64 -2.96
N ASN A 148 -19.25 -8.96 -4.23
CA ASN A 148 -19.67 -10.29 -4.69
C ASN A 148 -18.47 -11.25 -4.94
N GLY A 149 -17.25 -10.83 -4.62
CA GLY A 149 -16.02 -11.62 -4.80
C GLY A 149 -15.46 -11.62 -6.22
N GLN A 150 -16.10 -10.95 -7.18
CA GLN A 150 -15.58 -10.83 -8.55
C GLN A 150 -14.45 -9.81 -8.61
N VAL A 151 -13.45 -10.07 -9.46
CA VAL A 151 -12.32 -9.17 -9.68
C VAL A 151 -12.80 -7.84 -10.27
N ASP A 152 -12.37 -6.73 -9.67
CA ASP A 152 -12.57 -5.40 -10.24
C ASP A 152 -11.44 -5.09 -11.24
N MET A 153 -11.72 -5.24 -12.54
CA MET A 153 -10.72 -4.97 -13.59
C MET A 153 -10.24 -3.51 -13.63
N LYS A 154 -10.94 -2.58 -12.96
CA LYS A 154 -10.51 -1.18 -12.85
C LYS A 154 -9.36 -0.99 -11.87
N THR A 155 -9.11 -1.96 -10.99
CA THR A 155 -8.01 -1.91 -10.03
C THR A 155 -6.74 -2.58 -10.53
N LEU A 156 -6.69 -2.95 -11.82
CA LEU A 156 -5.47 -3.39 -12.47
C LEU A 156 -4.40 -2.30 -12.30
N HIS A 157 -3.29 -2.66 -11.66
CA HIS A 157 -2.26 -1.72 -11.27
C HIS A 157 -0.86 -2.25 -11.54
N ALA A 158 0.09 -1.33 -11.63
CA ALA A 158 1.52 -1.60 -11.75
C ALA A 158 2.33 -0.52 -11.03
N GLY A 159 3.57 -0.85 -10.66
CA GLY A 159 4.55 0.16 -10.26
C GLY A 159 5.17 0.83 -11.49
N CYS A 160 5.17 2.15 -11.53
CA CYS A 160 5.95 2.92 -12.50
C CYS A 160 7.46 2.72 -12.25
N PRO A 161 8.30 2.89 -13.30
CA PRO A 161 9.75 2.87 -13.15
C PRO A 161 10.26 3.80 -12.05
N VAL A 162 11.39 3.38 -11.45
CA VAL A 162 12.14 4.08 -10.40
C VAL A 162 13.26 4.89 -11.03
#